data_AF-A0A953JLJ2-F1
#
_entry.id   AF-A0A953JLJ2-F1
#
_cell.length_a   1.000
_cell.length_b   1.000
_cell.length_c   1.000
_cell.angle_alpha   90.00
_cell.angle_beta   90.00
_cell.angle_gamma   90.00
#
_symmetry.space_group_name_H-M   'P 1'
#
loop_
_entity.id
_entity.type
_entity.pdbx_description
1 polymer ?
#
loop_
_entity_poly.entity_id
_entity_poly.type
_entity_poly.pdbx_seq_one_letter_code
_entity_poly.pdbx_strand_id
1 'polypeptide(L)' 'MPPRSLDAPSKDQRHRRILAALAADPTVRISTLAAEFGVSTETVRRD' A
#
# COMPACT_ATOMS: atom_id res chain seq x y z
N MET A 1 -9.74 -10.19 -26.09
CA MET A 1 -9.21 -9.14 -25.18
C MET A 1 -9.32 -9.69 -23.76
N PRO A 2 -8.21 -10.05 -23.09
CA PRO A 2 -8.28 -10.47 -21.69
C PRO A 2 -8.52 -9.25 -20.78
N PRO A 3 -9.24 -9.40 -19.65
CA PRO A 3 -9.46 -8.30 -18.72
C PRO A 3 -8.15 -7.97 -17.99
N ARG A 4 -7.83 -6.69 -17.94
CA ARG A 4 -6.69 -6.14 -17.21
C ARG A 4 -6.94 -6.41 -15.73
N SER A 5 -6.02 -7.05 -15.04
CA SER A 5 -6.10 -7.34 -13.61
C SER A 5 -6.43 -6.06 -12.83
N LEU A 6 -7.67 -5.95 -12.36
CA LEU A 6 -8.21 -4.84 -11.56
C LEU A 6 -7.98 -5.05 -10.05
N ASP A 7 -7.15 -6.01 -9.67
CA ASP A 7 -6.95 -6.42 -8.27
C ASP A 7 -5.77 -5.74 -7.57
N ALA A 8 -5.05 -4.84 -8.25
CA ALA A 8 -4.15 -3.94 -7.55
C ALA A 8 -4.99 -2.80 -6.96
N PRO A 9 -4.99 -2.59 -5.62
CA PRO A 9 -5.69 -1.45 -5.02
C PRO A 9 -5.23 -0.18 -5.72
N SER A 10 -6.19 0.63 -6.17
CA SER A 10 -5.90 1.93 -6.79
C SER A 10 -4.99 2.74 -5.87
N LYS A 11 -4.08 3.53 -6.44
CA LYS A 11 -3.11 4.34 -5.69
C LYS A 11 -3.73 5.05 -4.48
N ASP A 12 -4.90 5.66 -4.68
CA ASP A 12 -5.70 6.34 -3.66
C ASP A 12 -6.14 5.43 -2.49
N GLN A 13 -6.54 4.20 -2.79
CA GLN A 13 -6.93 3.22 -1.78
C GLN A 13 -5.73 2.74 -0.96
N ARG A 14 -4.57 2.56 -1.60
CA ARG A 14 -3.34 2.20 -0.90
C ARG A 14 -2.90 3.33 0.03
N HIS A 15 -2.90 4.57 -0.48
CA HIS A 15 -2.55 5.75 0.31
C HIS A 15 -3.43 5.89 1.57
N ARG A 16 -4.76 5.76 1.43
CA ARG A 16 -5.67 5.78 2.58
C ARG A 16 -5.39 4.68 3.60
N ARG A 17 -5.05 3.47 3.15
CA ARG A 17 -4.68 2.36 4.05
C ARG A 17 -3.33 2.60 4.74
N ILE A 18 -2.35 3.16 4.04
CA ILE A 18 -1.04 3.55 4.61
C ILE A 18 -1.25 4.59 5.72
N LEU A 19 -2.01 5.65 5.45
CA LEU A 19 -2.31 6.68 6.44
C LEU A 19 -3.07 6.13 7.65
N ALA A 20 -4.06 5.25 7.43
CA ALA A 20 -4.79 4.61 8.52
C ALA A 20 -3.87 3.74 9.39
N ALA A 21 -2.95 2.98 8.77
CA ALA A 21 -1.99 2.15 9.49
C ALA A 21 -0.99 3.00 10.30
N LEU A 22 -0.46 4.08 9.72
CA LEU A 22 0.43 5.02 10.40
C LEU A 22 -0.27 5.77 11.54
N ALA A 23 -1.55 6.09 11.39
CA ALA A 23 -2.34 6.72 12.44
C ALA A 23 -2.61 5.77 13.62
N ALA A 24 -2.81 4.48 13.34
CA ALA A 24 -3.02 3.46 14.36
C ALA A 24 -1.71 3.08 15.08
N ASP A 25 -0.62 2.93 14.33
CA ASP A 25 0.72 2.67 14.86
C ASP A 25 1.77 3.48 14.09
N PRO A 26 2.28 4.60 14.65
CA PRO A 26 3.27 5.43 13.98
C PRO A 26 4.64 4.76 13.87
N THR A 27 4.86 3.63 14.55
CA THR A 27 6.12 2.88 14.51
C THR A 27 6.11 1.72 13.53
N VAL A 28 5.02 1.53 12.77
CA VAL A 28 4.86 0.44 11.82
C VAL A 28 6.00 0.44 10.80
N ARG A 29 6.57 -0.74 10.57
CA ARG A 29 7.65 -0.88 9.59
C ARG A 29 7.09 -0.79 8.18
N ILE A 30 7.68 0.09 7.37
CA ILE A 30 7.35 0.25 5.95
C ILE A 30 7.46 -1.07 5.18
N SER A 31 8.42 -1.94 5.54
CA SER A 31 8.57 -3.28 4.95
C SER A 31 7.35 -4.17 5.16
N THR A 32 6.68 -4.05 6.31
CA THR A 32 5.47 -4.82 6.60
C THR A 32 4.32 -4.33 5.74
N LEU A 33 4.11 -3.01 5.67
CA LEU A 33 3.10 -2.39 4.80
C LEU A 33 3.32 -2.79 3.33
N ALA A 34 4.57 -2.76 2.86
CA ALA A 34 4.93 -3.16 1.51
C ALA A 34 4.55 -4.62 1.20
N ALA A 35 4.83 -5.54 2.14
CA ALA A 35 4.44 -6.94 2.02
C ALA A 35 2.91 -7.13 1.98
N GLU A 36 2.17 -6.42 2.84
CA GLU A 36 0.70 -6.49 2.87
C GLU A 36 0.04 -5.92 1.61
N PHE A 37 0.61 -4.86 1.04
CA PHE A 37 0.12 -4.26 -0.20
C PHE A 37 0.66 -4.95 -1.46
N GLY A 38 1.59 -5.91 -1.32
CA GLY A 38 2.24 -6.59 -2.45
C GLY A 38 3.06 -5.66 -3.34
N VAL A 39 3.62 -4.59 -2.77
CA VAL A 39 4.42 -3.59 -3.49
C VAL A 39 5.82 -3.44 -2.89
N SER A 40 6.70 -2.72 -3.58
CA SER A 40 8.01 -2.39 -3.04
C SER A 40 7.92 -1.37 -1.90
N THR A 41 8.88 -1.40 -0.99
CA THR A 41 9.01 -0.40 0.09
C THR A 41 9.14 1.02 -0.46
N GLU A 42 9.80 1.20 -1.61
CA GLU A 42 9.88 2.48 -2.30
C GLU A 42 8.50 2.97 -2.77
N THR A 43 7.63 2.06 -3.25
CA THR A 43 6.25 2.40 -3.64
C THR A 43 5.46 2.92 -2.44
N VAL A 44 5.55 2.26 -1.29
CA VAL A 44 4.89 2.70 -0.04
C VAL A 44 5.42 4.05 0.44
N ARG A 45 6.70 4.38 0.22
CA ARG A 45 7.24 5.71 0.56
C ARG A 45 6.80 6.81 -0.39
N ARG A 46 6.49 6.46 -1.63
CA ARG A 46 6.04 7.40 -2.68
C ARG A 46 4.54 7.64 -2.65
N ASP A 47 3.79 6.64 -2.20
CA ASP A 47 2.38 6.76 -1.84
C ASP A 47 2.23 7.59 -0.57
#